data_AF-A0A3C0TCQ4-F1
#
_entry.id   AF-A0A3C0TCQ4-F1
#
_cell.length_a   1.000
_cell.length_b   1.000
_cell.length_c   1.000
_cell.angle_alpha   90.00
_cell.angle_beta   90.00
_cell.angle_gamma   90.00
#
_symmetry.space_group_name_H-M   'P 1'
#
loop_
_entity.id
_entity.type
_entity.pdbx_description
1 polymer ?
#
loop_
_entity_poly.entity_id
_entity_poly.type
_entity_poly.pdbx_seq_one_letter_code
_entity_poly.pdbx_strand_id
1 'polypeptide(L)'
;AMIPNCAATRHAHFTLDGSGPAELAVPGAEVWPDIVWEAGPNSRRVDLDTVTAKDIAEWQPGERLLLSGKMLTGRDAAHKRIRDLLASGKSLPEGIDFQGKFIYYVG
;
A
#
# COMPACT_ATOMS: atom_id res chain seq x y z
N ALA A 1 5.58 -6.24 28.58
CA ALA A 1 4.86 -5.79 27.37
C ALA A 1 5.84 -5.80 26.20
N MET A 2 5.39 -6.13 24.98
CA MET A 2 6.20 -6.12 23.76
C MET A 2 5.66 -5.00 22.84
N ILE A 3 6.53 -4.10 22.41
CA ILE A 3 6.19 -2.99 21.50
C ILE A 3 7.15 -3.07 20.31
N PRO A 4 6.74 -3.62 19.17
CA PRO A 4 7.61 -3.74 18.01
C PRO A 4 7.77 -2.39 17.30
N ASN A 5 8.95 -2.19 16.74
CA ASN A 5 9.27 -1.11 15.84
C ASN A 5 9.09 -1.58 14.39
N CYS A 6 8.46 -0.77 13.54
CA CYS A 6 8.23 -1.12 12.14
C CYS A 6 9.39 -0.66 11.24
N ALA A 7 9.35 -1.00 9.94
CA ALA A 7 10.37 -0.53 8.99
C ALA A 7 10.50 1.00 8.96
N ALA A 8 9.41 1.74 9.22
CA ALA A 8 9.38 3.19 9.33
C ALA A 8 9.64 3.68 10.76
N THR A 9 10.62 3.10 11.45
CA THR A 9 11.03 3.54 12.79
C THR A 9 11.66 4.93 12.70
N ARG A 10 10.99 5.92 13.30
CA ARG A 10 11.41 7.33 13.27
C ARG A 10 11.46 7.83 14.72
N HIS A 11 12.67 7.89 15.26
CA HIS A 11 12.92 8.24 16.67
C HIS A 11 14.20 9.07 16.75
N ALA A 12 14.19 10.16 17.52
CA ALA A 12 15.37 10.98 17.77
C ALA A 12 15.44 11.39 19.25
N HIS A 13 16.67 11.50 19.78
CA HIS A 13 16.97 12.10 21.09
C HIS A 13 17.82 13.35 20.87
N PHE A 14 17.54 14.43 21.59
CA PHE A 14 18.36 15.65 21.58
C PHE A 14 18.30 16.34 22.95
N THR A 15 19.24 17.25 23.21
CA THR A 15 19.28 18.08 24.43
C THR A 15 19.38 19.54 24.00
N LEU A 16 18.70 20.44 24.72
CA LEU A 16 18.78 21.88 24.49
C LEU A 16 19.67 22.51 25.55
N ASP A 17 20.68 23.25 25.12
CA ASP A 17 21.66 23.94 25.98
C ASP A 17 21.50 25.47 25.96
N GLY A 18 20.52 25.98 25.21
CA GLY A 18 20.25 27.41 25.05
C GLY A 18 21.04 28.10 23.93
N SER A 19 21.87 27.36 23.18
CA SER A 19 22.67 27.90 22.06
C SER A 19 21.87 28.16 20.78
N GLY A 20 20.68 27.57 20.65
CA GLY A 20 19.85 27.69 19.46
C GLY A 20 18.88 26.51 19.27
N PRO A 21 18.26 26.39 18.08
CA PRO A 21 17.43 25.24 17.74
C PRO A 21 18.28 23.96 17.57
N ALA A 22 17.67 22.80 17.83
CA ALA A 22 18.30 21.52 17.53
C ALA A 22 18.25 21.23 16.02
N GLU A 23 19.40 20.92 15.42
CA GLU A 23 19.51 20.51 14.03
C GLU A 23 19.62 18.97 13.95
N LEU A 24 18.72 18.33 13.19
CA LEU A 24 18.73 16.89 12.96
C LEU A 24 19.18 16.62 11.53
N ALA A 25 20.38 16.04 11.39
CA ALA A 25 20.93 15.71 10.06
C ALA A 25 20.09 14.64 9.37
N VAL A 26 19.81 14.86 8.08
CA VAL A 26 19.17 13.84 7.22
C VAL A 26 20.20 12.72 7.00
N PRO A 27 19.84 11.44 7.26
CA PRO A 27 20.76 10.35 6.98
C PRO A 27 21.10 10.28 5.49
N GLY A 28 22.36 10.02 5.16
CA GLY A 28 22.81 9.86 3.77
C GLY A 28 22.26 8.58 3.13
N ALA A 29 22.08 8.59 1.82
CA ALA A 29 21.46 7.49 1.07
C ALA A 29 22.18 6.14 1.25
N GLU A 30 23.47 6.17 1.55
CA GLU A 30 24.33 5.01 1.84
C GLU A 30 23.93 4.21 3.08
N VAL A 31 23.08 4.77 3.96
CA VAL A 31 22.54 4.05 5.12
C VAL A 31 21.51 2.99 4.69
N TRP A 32 20.91 3.15 3.50
CA TRP A 32 20.00 2.17 2.95
C TRP A 32 20.80 1.09 2.22
N PRO A 33 20.48 -0.20 2.44
CA PRO A 33 21.15 -1.26 1.72
C PRO A 33 20.84 -1.16 0.23
N ASP A 34 21.81 -1.54 -0.61
CA ASP A 34 21.59 -1.66 -2.04
C ASP A 34 20.40 -2.59 -2.30
N ILE A 35 19.41 -2.08 -3.03
CA ILE A 35 18.26 -2.87 -3.44
C ILE A 35 18.74 -3.78 -4.58
N VAL A 36 19.30 -4.93 -4.21
CA VAL A 36 19.61 -6.02 -5.16
C VAL A 36 18.32 -6.79 -5.42
N TRP A 37 17.35 -6.12 -6.04
CA TRP A 37 16.08 -6.72 -6.41
C TRP A 37 16.02 -6.94 -7.90
N GLU A 38 15.98 -8.21 -8.30
CA GLU A 38 15.56 -8.63 -9.62
C GLU A 38 14.17 -9.25 -9.51
N ALA A 39 13.28 -8.93 -10.46
CA ALA A 39 12.05 -9.68 -10.62
C ALA A 39 12.43 -11.13 -10.89
N GLY A 40 12.33 -11.98 -9.87
CA GLY A 40 12.69 -13.40 -10.00
C GLY A 40 12.00 -14.02 -11.21
N PRO A 41 12.63 -14.98 -11.90
CA PRO A 41 12.19 -15.49 -13.20
C PRO A 41 10.74 -16.03 -13.22
N ASN A 42 10.18 -16.34 -12.05
CA ASN A 42 8.85 -16.91 -11.86
C ASN A 42 7.76 -15.86 -11.52
N SER A 43 8.00 -14.57 -11.72
CA SER A 43 6.95 -13.55 -11.49
C SER A 43 5.95 -13.49 -12.65
N ARG A 44 4.65 -13.58 -12.36
CA ARG A 44 3.57 -13.43 -13.35
C ARG A 44 3.24 -11.96 -13.57
N ARG A 45 3.28 -11.49 -14.80
CA ARG A 45 2.77 -10.15 -15.16
C ARG A 45 1.26 -10.20 -15.34
N VAL A 46 0.55 -9.23 -14.78
CA VAL A 46 -0.92 -9.16 -14.79
C VAL A 46 -1.34 -7.73 -15.14
N ASP A 47 -2.13 -7.60 -16.19
CA ASP A 47 -2.79 -6.35 -16.53
C ASP A 47 -4.21 -6.31 -15.94
N LEU A 48 -4.41 -5.40 -15.00
CA LEU A 48 -5.66 -5.23 -14.24
C LEU A 48 -6.82 -4.73 -15.10
N ASP A 49 -6.53 -4.13 -16.26
CA ASP A 49 -7.57 -3.66 -17.18
C ASP A 49 -8.16 -4.82 -18.01
N THR A 50 -7.50 -5.99 -18.05
CA THR A 50 -7.90 -7.14 -18.89
C THR A 50 -8.02 -8.48 -18.14
N VAL A 51 -7.46 -8.61 -16.93
CA VAL A 51 -7.50 -9.84 -16.14
C VAL A 51 -8.93 -10.30 -15.81
N THR A 52 -9.16 -11.61 -15.89
CA THR A 52 -10.47 -12.22 -15.63
C THR A 52 -10.49 -13.02 -14.34
N ALA A 53 -11.70 -13.32 -13.84
CA ALA A 53 -11.87 -14.20 -12.68
C ALA A 53 -11.30 -15.60 -12.89
N LYS A 54 -11.26 -16.09 -14.14
CA LYS A 54 -10.65 -17.38 -14.49
C LYS A 54 -9.13 -17.31 -14.30
N ASP A 55 -8.50 -16.24 -14.78
CA ASP A 55 -7.05 -16.06 -14.63
C ASP A 55 -6.64 -15.97 -13.15
N ILE A 56 -7.46 -15.29 -12.34
CA ILE A 56 -7.25 -15.16 -10.88
C ILE A 56 -7.37 -16.52 -10.17
N ALA A 57 -8.29 -17.38 -10.62
CA ALA A 57 -8.50 -18.70 -10.00
C ALA A 57 -7.30 -19.65 -10.18
N GLU A 58 -6.39 -19.36 -11.11
CA GLU A 58 -5.17 -20.14 -11.33
C GLU A 58 -4.02 -19.73 -10.40
N TRP A 59 -4.13 -18.59 -9.70
CA TRP A 59 -3.07 -18.07 -8.85
C TRP A 59 -2.85 -18.94 -7.61
N GLN A 60 -1.58 -19.11 -7.23
CA GLN A 60 -1.22 -19.87 -6.03
C GLN A 60 -0.70 -18.97 -4.90
N PRO A 61 -0.96 -19.29 -3.63
CA PRO A 61 -0.34 -18.59 -2.51
C PRO A 61 1.19 -18.60 -2.61
N GLY A 62 1.82 -17.44 -2.39
CA GLY A 62 3.27 -17.27 -2.52
C GLY A 62 3.75 -16.95 -3.93
N GLU A 63 2.88 -17.02 -4.95
CA GLU A 63 3.20 -16.54 -6.30
C GLU A 63 3.40 -15.02 -6.29
N ARG A 64 4.39 -14.55 -7.07
CA ARG A 64 4.69 -13.13 -7.20
C ARG A 64 4.01 -12.57 -8.45
N LEU A 65 3.15 -11.58 -8.26
CA LEU A 65 2.45 -10.88 -9.34
C LEU A 65 3.06 -9.50 -9.56
N LEU A 66 3.25 -9.13 -10.83
CA LEU A 66 3.62 -7.78 -11.26
C LEU A 66 2.42 -7.15 -11.94
N LEU A 67 1.76 -6.24 -11.21
CA LEU A 67 0.49 -5.65 -11.61
C LEU A 67 0.72 -4.37 -12.44
N SER A 68 -0.01 -4.23 -13.55
CA SER A 68 -0.12 -2.99 -14.33
C SER A 68 -1.59 -2.64 -14.58
N GLY A 69 -1.91 -1.40 -14.90
CA GLY A 69 -3.28 -0.95 -15.18
C GLY A 69 -3.93 -0.19 -14.02
N LYS A 70 -5.25 -0.08 -14.01
CA LYS A 70 -6.00 0.76 -13.05
C LYS A 70 -6.39 0.01 -11.77
N MET A 71 -6.25 0.70 -10.64
CA MET A 71 -6.60 0.19 -9.32
C MET A 71 -7.30 1.28 -8.51
N LEU A 72 -8.33 0.91 -7.77
CA LEU A 72 -9.02 1.81 -6.85
C LEU A 72 -8.24 1.90 -5.54
N THR A 73 -8.25 3.05 -4.89
CA THR A 73 -7.65 3.21 -3.56
C THR A 73 -8.73 3.49 -2.53
N GLY A 74 -8.58 2.92 -1.34
CA GLY A 74 -9.54 3.14 -0.25
C GLY A 74 -9.17 2.38 1.01
N ARG A 75 -9.28 3.06 2.15
CA ARG A 75 -9.05 2.49 3.48
C ARG A 75 -10.29 2.64 4.35
N ASP A 76 -10.12 2.83 5.65
CA ASP A 76 -11.13 2.83 6.69
C ASP A 76 -12.33 3.72 6.38
N ALA A 77 -12.10 5.02 6.13
CA ALA A 77 -13.17 5.98 5.88
C ALA A 77 -13.95 5.68 4.60
N ALA A 78 -13.25 5.26 3.54
CA ALA A 78 -13.88 4.87 2.28
C ALA A 78 -14.76 3.63 2.45
N HIS A 79 -14.24 2.58 3.09
CA HIS A 79 -14.97 1.35 3.37
C HIS A 79 -16.17 1.60 4.29
N LYS A 80 -16.01 2.45 5.32
CA LYS A 80 -17.10 2.87 6.19
C LYS A 80 -18.23 3.52 5.38
N ARG A 81 -17.91 4.48 4.53
CA ARG A 81 -18.90 5.17 3.69
C ARG A 81 -19.61 4.22 2.72
N ILE A 82 -18.87 3.32 2.08
CA ILE A 82 -19.44 2.31 1.16
C ILE A 82 -20.42 1.41 1.92
N ARG A 83 -20.03 0.88 3.07
CA ARG A 83 -20.91 0.06 3.92
C ARG A 83 -22.17 0.81 4.32
N ASP A 84 -22.05 2.06 4.75
CA ASP A 84 -23.19 2.85 5.21
C ASP A 84 -24.18 3.15 4.05
N LEU A 85 -23.67 3.38 2.83
CA LEU A 85 -24.50 3.51 1.63
C LEU A 85 -25.29 2.23 1.35
N LEU A 86 -24.60 1.07 1.33
CA LEU A 86 -25.22 -0.23 1.10
C LEU A 86 -26.28 -0.57 2.16
N ALA A 87 -25.98 -0.32 3.44
CA ALA A 87 -26.92 -0.52 4.54
C ALA A 87 -28.18 0.36 4.43
N SER A 88 -28.04 1.55 3.83
CA SER A 88 -29.16 2.46 3.58
C SER A 88 -29.89 2.22 2.25
N GLY A 89 -29.54 1.16 1.50
CA GLY A 89 -30.12 0.86 0.19
C GLY A 89 -29.76 1.88 -0.91
N LYS A 90 -28.76 2.72 -0.67
CA LYS A 90 -28.28 3.72 -1.64
C LYS A 90 -27.27 3.11 -2.60
N SER A 91 -27.25 3.62 -3.83
CA SER A 91 -26.25 3.25 -4.82
C SER A 91 -24.86 3.77 -4.45
N LEU A 92 -23.84 3.20 -5.09
CA LEU A 92 -22.48 3.74 -5.05
C LEU A 92 -22.45 5.16 -5.66
N PRO A 93 -21.44 5.99 -5.29
CA PRO A 93 -21.23 7.29 -5.92
C PRO A 93 -21.05 7.17 -7.45
N GLU A 94 -21.42 8.21 -8.18
CA GLU A 94 -21.23 8.27 -9.63
C GLU A 94 -19.76 8.03 -10.01
N GLY A 95 -19.52 7.20 -11.03
CA GLY A 95 -18.19 6.83 -11.50
C GLY A 95 -17.46 5.77 -10.67
N ILE A 96 -18.07 5.25 -9.61
CA ILE A 96 -17.53 4.13 -8.82
C ILE A 96 -18.25 2.84 -9.22
N ASP A 97 -17.48 1.93 -9.83
CA ASP A 97 -17.88 0.55 -10.08
C ASP A 97 -16.78 -0.39 -9.56
N PHE A 98 -17.18 -1.38 -8.77
CA PHE A 98 -16.28 -2.39 -8.21
C PHE A 98 -16.22 -3.67 -9.04
N GLN A 99 -17.10 -3.83 -10.04
CA GLN A 99 -17.12 -5.04 -10.86
C GLN A 99 -15.80 -5.20 -11.62
N GLY A 100 -15.09 -6.29 -11.32
CA GLY A 100 -13.79 -6.59 -11.94
C GLY A 100 -12.69 -5.57 -11.59
N LYS A 101 -12.84 -4.78 -10.52
CA LYS A 101 -11.83 -3.81 -10.08
C LYS A 101 -11.07 -4.32 -8.86
N PHE A 102 -9.80 -3.96 -8.80
CA PHE A 102 -8.93 -4.20 -7.67
C PHE A 102 -8.92 -2.97 -6.77
N ILE A 103 -8.93 -3.19 -5.46
CA ILE A 103 -8.83 -2.15 -4.46
C ILE A 103 -7.53 -2.30 -3.67
N TYR A 104 -6.80 -1.20 -3.50
CA TYR A 104 -5.59 -1.12 -2.71
C TYR A 104 -5.78 -0.23 -1.48
N TYR A 105 -5.51 -0.83 -0.32
CA TYR A 105 -5.67 -0.18 0.98
C TYR A 105 -4.47 0.71 1.27
N VAL A 106 -4.41 1.84 0.58
CA VAL A 106 -3.35 2.86 0.69
C VAL A 106 -3.92 4.22 1.05
N GLY A 107 -3.11 5.03 1.72
CA GLY A 107 -3.40 6.38 2.20
C GLY A 107 -2.32 6.88 3.13
#